data_AF-A0A7S0LQY8-F1
#
_entry.id   AF-A0A7S0LQY8-F1
#
_cell.length_a   1.000
_cell.length_b   1.000
_cell.length_c   1.000
_cell.angle_alpha   90.00
_cell.angle_beta   90.00
_cell.angle_gamma   90.00
#
_symmetry.space_group_name_H-M   'P 1'
#
loop_
_entity.id
_entity.type
_entity.pdbx_description
1 polymer ?
#
loop_
_entity_poly.entity_id
_entity_poly.type
_entity_poly.pdbx_seq_one_letter_code
_entity_poly.pdbx_strand_id
1 'polypeptide(L)'
;QGNRITPSYVAWTEEGERLIGDSAKNQATINPENTVFDVKRLIGRKYSDKSVQADKKLFPYKIVSKDDKPYVEIKLEGKNRQFAPEEVSAMILVKMKEIAEAYLGKTVQHAVVT
;
A
#
# COMPACT_ATOMS: atom_id res chain seq x y z
N GLN A 1 -1.53 18.82 -0.18
CA GLN A 1 -0.42 19.25 0.70
C GLN A 1 0.77 19.52 -0.21
N GLY A 2 1.43 20.69 -0.12
CA GLY A 2 2.50 21.11 -1.04
C GLY A 2 3.82 20.32 -0.95
N ASN A 3 3.76 19.07 -0.50
CA ASN A 3 4.90 18.19 -0.35
C ASN A 3 5.42 17.75 -1.73
N ARG A 4 6.75 17.70 -1.87
CA ARG A 4 7.41 17.25 -3.11
C ARG A 4 7.56 15.73 -3.19
N ILE A 5 7.32 15.03 -2.09
CA ILE A 5 7.41 13.58 -1.96
C ILE A 5 6.15 13.09 -1.26
N THR A 6 5.58 11.99 -1.74
CA THR A 6 4.41 11.34 -1.14
C THR A 6 4.85 10.03 -0.50
N PRO A 7 4.56 9.79 0.79
CA PRO A 7 4.83 8.51 1.42
C PRO A 7 4.18 7.33 0.66
N SER A 8 4.88 6.21 0.55
CA SER A 8 4.34 4.98 -0.03
C SER A 8 3.51 4.21 1.01
N TYR A 9 2.43 4.83 1.46
CA TYR A 9 1.50 4.32 2.48
C TYR A 9 0.10 4.23 1.88
N VAL A 10 -0.60 3.13 2.17
CA VAL A 10 -2.02 2.97 1.88
C VAL A 10 -2.71 2.51 3.16
N ALA A 11 -3.81 3.15 3.49
CA ALA A 11 -4.60 2.85 4.67
C ALA A 11 -6.06 2.67 4.30
N TRP A 12 -6.74 1.83 5.07
CA TRP A 12 -8.18 1.64 4.97
C TRP A 12 -8.83 2.00 6.30
N THR A 13 -9.83 2.87 6.26
CA THR A 13 -10.65 3.21 7.43
C THR A 13 -11.73 2.16 7.65
N GLU A 14 -12.36 2.19 8.82
CA GLU A 14 -13.45 1.27 9.14
C GLU A 14 -14.69 1.50 8.26
N GLU A 15 -14.91 2.76 7.85
CA GLU A 15 -15.99 3.21 6.96
C GLU A 15 -15.75 2.87 5.48
N GLY A 16 -14.64 2.19 5.16
CA GLY A 16 -14.32 1.78 3.79
C GLY A 16 -13.56 2.83 2.97
N GLU A 17 -13.19 3.96 3.56
CA GLU A 17 -12.39 4.97 2.86
C GLU A 17 -10.94 4.48 2.70
N ARG A 18 -10.37 4.73 1.52
CA ARG A 18 -8.96 4.44 1.24
C ARG A 18 -8.14 5.72 1.27
N LEU A 19 -7.22 5.79 2.22
CA LEU A 19 -6.26 6.88 2.38
C LEU A 19 -4.93 6.49 1.73
N ILE A 20 -4.25 7.43 1.08
CA ILE A 20 -2.95 7.18 0.40
C ILE A 20 -2.02 8.35 0.65
N GLY A 21 -0.74 8.06 0.90
CA GLY A 21 0.27 9.09 1.08
C GLY A 21 0.31 9.62 2.50
N ASP A 22 0.36 10.96 2.63
CA ASP A 22 0.48 11.62 3.93
C ASP A 22 -0.71 11.31 4.85
N SER A 23 -1.94 11.24 4.33
CA SER A 23 -3.12 10.90 5.12
C SER A 23 -3.02 9.49 5.71
N ALA A 24 -2.55 8.52 4.93
CA ALA A 24 -2.31 7.16 5.40
C ALA A 24 -1.19 7.10 6.44
N LYS A 25 -0.08 7.81 6.22
CA LYS A 25 1.05 7.84 7.15
C LYS A 25 0.67 8.46 8.50
N ASN A 26 -0.12 9.53 8.49
CA ASN A 26 -0.50 10.26 9.70
C ASN A 26 -1.34 9.42 10.67
N GLN A 27 -2.13 8.47 10.17
CA GLN A 27 -2.94 7.59 11.00
C GLN A 27 -2.27 6.24 11.35
N ALA A 28 -1.03 6.02 10.90
CA ALA A 28 -0.37 4.72 11.03
C ALA A 28 -0.20 4.26 12.49
N THR A 29 -0.15 5.18 13.45
CA THR A 29 -0.09 4.85 14.89
C THR A 29 -1.46 4.54 15.50
N ILE A 30 -2.54 5.02 14.89
CA ILE A 30 -3.92 4.84 15.38
C ILE A 30 -4.53 3.57 14.77
N ASN A 31 -4.27 3.32 13.49
CA ASN A 31 -4.80 2.19 12.73
C ASN A 31 -3.64 1.40 12.07
N PRO A 32 -2.74 0.80 12.86
CA PRO A 32 -1.52 0.17 12.36
C PRO A 32 -1.79 -1.09 11.54
N GLU A 33 -2.78 -1.91 11.91
CA GLU A 33 -3.07 -3.19 11.23
C GLU A 33 -3.67 -3.02 9.83
N ASN A 34 -4.33 -1.88 9.56
CA ASN A 34 -4.89 -1.54 8.25
C ASN A 34 -4.13 -0.41 7.56
N THR A 35 -2.91 -0.09 8.00
CA THR A 35 -2.02 0.86 7.33
C THR A 35 -0.80 0.13 6.78
N VAL A 36 -0.75 -0.02 5.47
CA VAL A 36 0.24 -0.79 4.73
C VAL A 36 1.31 0.13 4.17
N PHE A 37 2.56 -0.23 4.38
CA PHE A 37 3.77 0.45 3.91
C PHE A 37 4.85 -0.58 3.57
N ASP A 38 5.96 -0.17 2.96
CA ASP A 38 7.07 -1.06 2.58
C ASP A 38 6.69 -2.24 1.66
N VAL A 39 5.55 -2.14 0.97
CA VAL A 39 5.04 -3.21 0.10
C VAL A 39 6.00 -3.57 -1.05
N LYS A 40 6.88 -2.64 -1.46
CA LYS A 40 7.95 -2.88 -2.44
C LYS A 40 8.92 -4.00 -2.02
N ARG A 41 9.02 -4.31 -0.72
CA ARG A 41 9.81 -5.43 -0.19
C ARG A 41 9.20 -6.80 -0.52
N LEU A 42 7.90 -6.86 -0.79
CA LEU A 42 7.14 -8.10 -1.03
C LEU A 42 6.94 -8.41 -2.51
N ILE A 43 6.97 -7.40 -3.39
CA ILE A 43 6.71 -7.55 -4.83
C ILE A 43 7.70 -8.53 -5.46
N GLY A 44 7.17 -9.48 -6.24
CA GLY A 44 7.97 -10.49 -6.94
C GLY A 44 8.65 -11.53 -6.03
N ARG A 45 8.39 -11.51 -4.72
CA ARG A 45 8.91 -12.50 -3.75
C ARG A 45 7.94 -13.65 -3.56
N LYS A 46 8.44 -14.75 -3.00
CA LYS A 46 7.61 -15.84 -2.49
C LYS A 46 7.31 -15.62 -1.02
N TYR A 47 6.15 -16.07 -0.56
CA TYR A 47 5.78 -16.04 0.84
C TYR A 47 6.82 -16.79 1.70
N SER A 48 7.28 -17.95 1.21
CA SER A 48 8.30 -18.78 1.85
C SER A 48 9.70 -18.16 1.92
N ASP A 49 9.97 -17.05 1.23
CA ASP A 49 11.29 -16.41 1.25
C ASP A 49 11.67 -15.95 2.67
N LYS A 50 12.91 -16.20 3.08
CA LYS A 50 13.42 -15.82 4.41
C LYS A 50 13.27 -14.32 4.69
N SER A 51 13.44 -13.48 3.66
CA SER A 51 13.24 -12.04 3.77
C SER A 51 11.79 -11.68 4.09
N VAL A 52 10.81 -12.31 3.44
CA VAL A 52 9.39 -12.09 3.69
C VAL A 52 9.00 -12.56 5.09
N GLN A 53 9.53 -13.70 5.53
CA GLN A 53 9.30 -14.21 6.89
C GLN A 53 9.92 -13.32 7.98
N ALA A 54 11.05 -12.68 7.70
CA ALA A 54 11.65 -11.69 8.59
C ALA A 54 10.82 -10.40 8.65
N ASP A 55 10.47 -9.85 7.49
CA ASP A 55 9.67 -8.63 7.36
C ASP A 55 8.29 -8.76 8.01
N LYS A 56 7.63 -9.93 7.84
CA LYS A 56 6.34 -10.25 8.49
C LYS A 56 6.36 -10.08 10.01
N LYS A 57 7.50 -10.26 10.68
CA LYS A 57 7.62 -10.10 12.14
C LYS A 57 7.73 -8.63 12.57
N LEU A 58 8.08 -7.75 11.65
CA LEU A 58 8.32 -6.33 11.90
C LEU A 58 7.10 -5.47 11.54
N PHE A 59 6.28 -5.93 10.61
CA PHE A 59 5.11 -5.19 10.17
C PHE A 59 3.90 -5.37 11.11
N PRO A 60 3.12 -4.31 11.34
CA PRO A 60 1.92 -4.38 12.16
C PRO A 60 0.73 -5.04 11.45
N TYR A 61 0.74 -5.09 10.12
CA TYR A 61 -0.31 -5.69 9.31
C TYR A 61 0.01 -7.15 8.97
N LYS A 62 -1.02 -7.93 8.64
CA LYS A 62 -0.86 -9.37 8.36
C LYS A 62 -0.35 -9.61 6.95
N ILE A 63 0.65 -10.50 6.83
CA ILE A 63 1.05 -11.09 5.55
C ILE A 63 0.62 -12.56 5.53
N VAL A 64 -0.19 -12.92 4.55
CA VAL A 64 -0.74 -14.26 4.33
C VAL A 64 -0.21 -14.86 3.02
N SER A 65 -0.27 -16.19 2.91
CA SER A 65 0.16 -16.90 1.71
C SER A 65 -1.03 -17.22 0.83
N LYS A 66 -0.89 -16.97 -0.48
CA LYS A 66 -1.80 -17.46 -1.51
C LYS A 66 -0.97 -18.06 -2.63
N ASP A 67 -0.98 -19.39 -2.74
CA ASP A 67 -0.14 -20.14 -3.68
C ASP A 67 1.36 -19.77 -3.59
N ASP A 68 1.86 -19.66 -2.36
CA ASP A 68 3.23 -19.22 -2.02
C ASP A 68 3.59 -17.81 -2.50
N LYS A 69 2.59 -16.98 -2.83
CA LYS A 69 2.76 -15.53 -3.03
C LYS A 69 2.34 -14.78 -1.76
N PRO A 70 3.08 -13.75 -1.34
CA PRO A 70 2.70 -12.94 -0.20
C PRO A 70 1.53 -12.03 -0.56
N TYR A 71 0.51 -12.00 0.28
CA TYR A 71 -0.61 -11.06 0.22
C TYR A 71 -0.69 -10.32 1.54
N VAL A 72 -1.08 -9.04 1.49
CA VAL A 72 -1.38 -8.27 2.68
C VAL A 72 -2.85 -8.46 3.02
N GLU A 73 -3.15 -8.81 4.26
CA GLU A 73 -4.52 -8.97 4.76
C GLU A 73 -4.87 -7.83 5.71
N ILE A 74 -5.94 -7.12 5.40
CA ILE A 74 -6.51 -6.03 6.20
C ILE A 74 -7.96 -6.33 6.54
N LYS A 75 -8.50 -5.70 7.58
CA LYS A 75 -9.90 -5.80 7.96
C LYS A 75 -10.65 -4.58 7.44
N LEU A 76 -11.59 -4.79 6.54
CA LEU A 76 -12.43 -3.75 5.95
C LEU A 76 -13.89 -4.09 6.22
N GLU A 77 -14.63 -3.18 6.85
CA GLU A 77 -16.08 -3.36 7.13
C GLU A 77 -16.37 -4.70 7.83
N GLY A 78 -15.52 -5.09 8.78
CA GLY A 78 -15.64 -6.36 9.50
C GLY A 78 -15.22 -7.61 8.73
N LYS A 79 -14.80 -7.50 7.46
CA LYS A 79 -14.38 -8.62 6.61
C LYS A 79 -12.88 -8.55 6.32
N ASN A 80 -12.24 -9.71 6.27
CA ASN A 80 -10.85 -9.79 5.80
C ASN A 80 -10.80 -9.56 4.29
N ARG A 81 -9.94 -8.65 3.87
CA ARG A 81 -9.62 -8.37 2.47
C ARG A 81 -8.14 -8.60 2.27
N GLN A 82 -7.80 -9.25 1.17
CA GLN A 82 -6.43 -9.57 0.81
C GLN A 82 -6.06 -8.82 -0.46
N PHE A 83 -4.90 -8.17 -0.44
CA PHE A 83 -4.35 -7.43 -1.57
C PHE A 83 -2.98 -7.99 -1.92
N ALA A 84 -2.75 -8.20 -3.21
CA ALA A 84 -1.42 -8.49 -3.71
C ALA A 84 -0.53 -7.24 -3.53
N PRO A 85 0.78 -7.40 -3.31
CA PRO A 85 1.72 -6.30 -3.21
C PRO A 85 1.62 -5.30 -4.37
N GLU A 86 1.40 -5.82 -5.57
CA GLU A 86 1.26 -5.05 -6.82
C GLU A 86 -0.01 -4.19 -6.83
N GLU A 87 -1.11 -4.65 -6.23
CA GLU A 87 -2.35 -3.89 -6.11
C GLU A 87 -2.16 -2.67 -5.19
N VAL A 88 -1.46 -2.85 -4.07
CA VAL A 88 -1.13 -1.75 -3.14
C VAL A 88 -0.21 -0.74 -3.82
N SER A 89 0.80 -1.21 -4.56
CA SER A 89 1.65 -0.32 -5.37
C SER A 89 0.88 0.42 -6.46
N ALA A 90 -0.08 -0.23 -7.12
CA ALA A 90 -0.94 0.42 -8.10
C ALA A 90 -1.74 1.58 -7.48
N MET A 91 -2.25 1.41 -6.26
CA MET A 91 -2.96 2.49 -5.54
C MET A 91 -2.05 3.71 -5.32
N ILE A 92 -0.79 3.48 -4.93
CA ILE A 92 0.21 4.54 -4.77
C ILE A 92 0.50 5.22 -6.12
N LEU A 93 0.67 4.45 -7.20
CA LEU A 93 0.92 5.00 -8.54
C LEU A 93 -0.26 5.81 -9.07
N VAL A 94 -1.50 5.39 -8.79
CA VAL A 94 -2.70 6.19 -9.09
C VAL A 94 -2.62 7.53 -8.35
N LYS A 95 -2.19 7.53 -7.09
CA LYS A 95 -2.01 8.79 -6.36
C LYS A 95 -0.95 9.70 -7.00
N MET A 96 0.17 9.13 -7.43
CA MET A 96 1.22 9.89 -8.13
C MET A 96 0.72 10.45 -9.47
N LYS A 97 -0.10 9.68 -10.19
CA LYS A 97 -0.77 10.13 -11.42
C LYS A 97 -1.70 11.31 -11.12
N GLU A 98 -2.58 11.21 -10.13
CA GLU A 98 -3.49 12.31 -9.73
C GLU A 98 -2.72 13.60 -9.42
N ILE A 99 -1.58 13.50 -8.71
CA ILE A 99 -0.73 14.65 -8.39
C ILE A 99 -0.16 15.28 -9.67
N ALA A 100 0.33 14.47 -10.60
CA ALA A 100 0.85 14.96 -11.87
C ALA A 100 -0.25 15.60 -12.74
N GLU A 101 -1.43 14.99 -12.79
CA GLU A 101 -2.58 15.51 -13.53
C GLU A 101 -3.08 16.84 -12.96
N ALA A 102 -3.15 16.97 -11.63
CA ALA A 102 -3.51 18.21 -10.96
C ALA A 102 -2.50 19.33 -11.22
N TYR A 103 -1.20 19.01 -11.30
CA TYR A 103 -0.15 19.98 -11.63
C TYR A 103 -0.18 20.39 -13.11
N LEU A 104 -0.40 19.44 -14.03
CA LEU A 104 -0.35 19.67 -15.47
C LEU A 104 -1.68 20.15 -16.07
N GLY A 105 -2.80 19.98 -15.36
CA GLY A 105 -4.15 20.31 -15.83
C GLY A 105 -4.66 19.39 -16.95
N LYS A 106 -4.09 18.19 -17.11
CA LYS A 106 -4.46 17.22 -18.17
C LYS A 106 -4.19 15.79 -17.73
N THR A 107 -4.82 14.84 -18.42
CA THR A 107 -4.62 13.40 -18.18
C THR A 107 -3.19 12.95 -18.50
N VAL A 108 -2.61 12.12 -17.64
CA VAL A 108 -1.29 11.51 -17.82
C VAL A 108 -1.47 10.02 -18.11
N GLN A 109 -0.99 9.58 -19.27
CA GLN A 109 -1.15 8.19 -19.74
C GLN A 109 0.15 7.37 -19.73
N HIS A 110 1.30 8.03 -19.89
CA HIS A 110 2.59 7.35 -20.02
C HIS A 110 3.45 7.67 -18.80
N ALA A 111 4.17 6.65 -18.31
CA ALA A 111 5.07 6.78 -17.19
C ALA A 111 6.26 5.82 -17.36
N VAL A 112 7.40 6.22 -16.81
CA VAL A 112 8.55 5.34 -16.57
C VAL A 112 8.61 5.12 -15.06
N VAL A 113 8.66 3.86 -14.63
CA VAL A 113 8.63 3.45 -13.21
C VAL A 113 9.95 2.75 -12.87
N THR A 114 10.48 3.02 -11.67
CA THR A 114 11.79 2.57 -11.18
C THR A 114 11.73 1.75 -9.90
#